data_AF-A0A1F3CVN5-F1
#
_entry.id   AF-A0A1F3CVN5-F1
#
_cell.length_a   1.000
_cell.length_b   1.000
_cell.length_c   1.000
_cell.angle_alpha   90.00
_cell.angle_beta   90.00
_cell.angle_gamma   90.00
#
_symmetry.space_group_name_H-M   'P 1'
#
loop_
_entity.id
_entity.type
_entity.pdbx_description
1 polymer ?
#
loop_
_entity_poly.entity_id
_entity_poly.type
_entity_poly.pdbx_seq_one_letter_code
_entity_poly.pdbx_strand_id
1 'polypeptide(L)' 'MARIAGVQFIEDYKGKPKKVIFDLKIWGQYLEDLFDGMEAEGVKDEETIGLGELRKEIKRVRHINV' A
#
# COMPACT_ATOMS: atom_id res chain seq x y z
N MET A 1 10.06 -8.23 -24.75
CA MET A 1 10.32 -7.57 -23.45
C MET A 1 10.78 -8.63 -22.48
N ALA A 2 11.91 -8.42 -21.78
CA ALA A 2 12.39 -9.35 -20.77
C ALA A 2 11.36 -9.45 -19.63
N ARG A 3 10.88 -10.66 -19.35
CA ARG A 3 9.93 -10.93 -18.26
C ARG A 3 10.76 -11.14 -17.00
N ILE A 4 10.80 -10.13 -16.13
CA ILE A 4 11.39 -10.27 -14.80
C ILE A 4 10.43 -11.15 -14.00
N ALA A 5 10.95 -12.25 -13.43
CA ALA A 5 10.19 -13.11 -12.53
C ALA A 5 10.80 -12.98 -11.13
N GLY A 6 10.08 -12.32 -10.22
CA GLY A 6 10.52 -12.16 -8.83
C GLY A 6 11.29 -10.86 -8.59
N VAL A 7 12.48 -10.97 -8.00
CA VAL A 7 13.32 -9.84 -7.56
C VAL A 7 14.68 -9.90 -8.28
N GLN A 8 15.10 -8.80 -8.89
CA GLN A 8 16.37 -8.66 -9.57
C GLN A 8 17.18 -7.51 -8.97
N PHE A 9 18.41 -7.80 -8.58
CA PHE A 9 19.37 -6.78 -8.15
C PHE A 9 20.17 -6.28 -9.35
N ILE A 10 20.32 -4.97 -9.45
CA ILE A 10 21.23 -4.32 -10.40
C ILE A 10 22.46 -3.90 -9.62
N GLU A 11 23.58 -4.52 -9.97
CA GLU A 11 24.88 -4.26 -9.38
C GLU A 11 25.64 -3.14 -10.10
N ASP A 12 26.56 -2.48 -9.39
CA ASP A 12 27.53 -1.58 -9.97
C ASP A 12 28.72 -2.33 -10.58
N TYR A 13 29.68 -1.59 -11.14
CA TYR A 13 30.89 -2.15 -11.74
C TYR A 13 31.82 -2.87 -10.74
N LYS A 14 31.55 -2.79 -9.43
CA LYS A 14 32.25 -3.50 -8.36
C LYS A 14 31.44 -4.68 -7.82
N GLY A 15 30.31 -5.02 -8.45
CA GLY A 15 29.41 -6.09 -8.00
C GLY A 15 28.59 -5.73 -6.76
N LYS A 16 28.46 -4.43 -6.42
CA LYS A 16 27.64 -4.01 -5.27
C LYS A 16 26.21 -3.70 -5.72
N PRO A 17 25.17 -4.24 -5.05
CA PRO A 17 23.79 -3.98 -5.41
C PRO A 17 23.45 -2.50 -5.20
N LYS A 18 23.03 -1.81 -6.27
CA LYS A 18 22.70 -0.39 -6.26
C LYS A 18 21.19 -0.13 -6.39
N LYS A 19 20.49 -1.00 -7.12
CA LYS A 19 19.05 -0.90 -7.33
C LYS A 19 18.43 -2.30 -7.28
N VAL A 20 17.15 -2.34 -6.97
CA VAL A 20 16.34 -3.56 -7.04
C VAL A 20 15.16 -3.30 -7.97
N ILE A 21 14.84 -4.29 -8.80
CA ILE A 21 13.61 -4.33 -9.59
C ILE A 21 12.81 -5.53 -9.11
N PHE A 22 11.53 -5.32 -8.84
CA PHE A 22 10.61 -6.38 -8.39
C PHE A 22 9.38 -6.42 -9.28
N ASP A 23 8.88 -7.62 -9.54
CA ASP A 23 7.64 -7.84 -10.28
C ASP A 23 6.43 -7.52 -9.39
N LEU A 24 5.75 -6.41 -9.68
CA LEU A 24 4.55 -5.99 -8.96
C LEU A 24 3.38 -6.97 -9.10
N LYS A 25 3.35 -7.84 -10.11
CA LYS A 25 2.31 -8.89 -10.19
C LYS A 25 2.44 -9.92 -9.08
N ILE A 26 3.66 -10.13 -8.57
CA ILE A 26 3.95 -11.10 -7.52
C ILE A 26 4.07 -10.39 -6.16
N TRP A 27 4.74 -9.24 -6.15
CA TRP A 27 5.12 -8.54 -4.92
C TRP A 27 4.27 -7.32 -4.60
N GLY A 28 3.35 -6.92 -5.48
CA GLY A 28 2.51 -5.74 -5.31
C GLY A 28 1.68 -5.79 -4.03
N GLN A 29 1.07 -6.95 -3.73
CA GLN A 29 0.28 -7.12 -2.51
C GLN A 29 1.09 -6.87 -1.24
N TYR A 30 2.34 -7.35 -1.16
CA TYR A 30 3.19 -7.10 0.00
C TYR A 30 3.55 -5.62 0.17
N LEU A 31 3.63 -4.86 -0.94
CA LEU A 31 3.83 -3.42 -0.87
C LEU A 31 2.56 -2.72 -0.38
N GLU A 32 1.39 -3.12 -0.88
CA GLU A 32 0.09 -2.62 -0.40
C GLU A 32 -0.05 -2.85 1.10
N ASP A 33 0.17 -4.08 1.59
CA ASP A 33 0.10 -4.42 3.01
C ASP A 33 1.08 -3.56 3.85
N LEU A 34 2.28 -3.29 3.34
CA LEU A 34 3.26 -2.44 4.00
C LEU A 34 2.78 -0.99 4.09
N PHE A 35 2.26 -0.44 2.99
CA PHE A 35 1.76 0.94 2.96
C PHE A 35 0.52 1.11 3.83
N ASP A 36 -0.43 0.17 3.78
CA ASP A 36 -1.62 0.14 4.63
C ASP A 36 -1.23 0.10 6.11
N GLY A 37 -0.24 -0.71 6.47
CA GLY A 37 0.30 -0.75 7.83
C GLY A 37 0.94 0.57 8.27
N MET A 38 1.69 1.23 7.38
CA MET A 38 2.29 2.54 7.66
C MET A 38 1.22 3.63 7.84
N GLU A 39 0.18 3.63 7.02
CA GLU A 39 -0.93 4.56 7.11
C GLU A 39 -1.72 4.34 8.42
N ALA A 40 -2.06 3.08 8.72
CA ALA A 40 -2.74 2.70 9.96
C ALA A 40 -1.95 3.13 11.21
N GLU A 41 -0.63 2.93 11.20
CA GLU A 41 0.24 3.38 12.29
C GLU A 41 0.29 4.91 12.39
N GLY A 42 0.25 5.61 11.25
CA GLY A 42 0.24 7.07 11.19
C GLY A 42 -1.01 7.71 11.79
N VAL A 43 -2.16 7.03 11.67
CA VAL A 43 -3.46 7.51 12.18
C VAL A 43 -3.88 6.85 13.50
N LYS A 44 -3.02 6.03 14.11
CA LYS A 44 -3.38 5.21 15.28
C LYS A 44 -3.84 6.02 16.50
N ASP A 45 -3.36 7.25 16.62
CA ASP A 45 -3.63 8.14 17.75
C ASP A 45 -4.72 9.19 17.41
N GLU A 46 -5.33 9.11 16.22
CA GLU A 46 -6.43 9.99 15.82
C GLU A 46 -7.71 9.68 16.61
N GLU A 47 -8.58 10.68 16.73
CA GLU A 47 -9.88 10.52 17.38
C GLU A 47 -10.74 9.51 16.60
N THR A 48 -11.07 8.40 17.24
CA THR A 48 -11.89 7.36 16.62
C THR A 48 -13.37 7.68 16.74
N ILE A 49 -14.14 7.42 15.68
CA ILE A 49 -15.60 7.45 15.75
C ILE A 49 -16.18 6.05 16.03
N GLY A 50 -17.32 5.99 16.70
CA GLY A 50 -18.03 4.74 16.91
C GLY A 50 -18.62 4.18 15.61
N LEU A 51 -18.73 2.85 15.49
CA LEU A 51 -19.30 2.19 14.30
C LEU A 51 -20.72 2.67 13.95
N GLY A 52 -21.52 3.04 14.96
CA GLY A 52 -22.86 3.59 14.75
C GLY A 52 -22.84 4.97 14.08
N GLU A 53 -21.82 5.78 14.36
CA GLU A 53 -21.59 7.10 13.77
C GLU A 53 -21.07 6.96 12.34
N LEU A 54 -20.06 6.11 12.13
CA LEU A 54 -19.58 5.75 10.79
C LEU A 54 -20.73 5.29 9.87
N ARG A 55 -21.63 4.44 10.37
CA ARG A 55 -22.79 3.98 9.59
C ARG A 55 -23.76 5.10 9.23
N LYS A 56 -23.95 6.10 10.10
CA LYS A 56 -24.78 7.27 9.81
C LYS A 56 -24.11 8.15 8.75
N GLU A 57 -22.81 8.34 8.84
CA GLU A 57 -22.03 9.13 7.89
C GLU A 57 -22.00 8.50 6.50
N ILE A 58 -21.72 7.19 6.39
CA ILE A 58 -21.76 6.47 5.12
C ILE A 58 -23.15 6.56 4.47
N LYS A 59 -24.23 6.42 5.26
CA LYS A 59 -25.60 6.61 4.76
C LYS A 59 -25.81 8.03 4.24
N ARG A 60 -25.34 9.05 4.98
CA ARG A 60 -25.41 10.46 4.59
C ARG A 60 -24.70 10.71 3.26
N VAL A 61 -23.44 10.28 3.12
CA VAL A 61 -22.64 10.46 1.89
C VAL A 61 -23.30 9.74 0.70
N ARG A 62 -23.76 8.49 0.89
CA ARG A 62 -24.44 7.73 -0.18
C ARG A 62 -25.78 8.33 -0.62
N HIS A 63 -26.45 9.10 0.23
CA HIS A 63 -27.69 9.81 -0.12
C HIS A 63 -27.42 11.19 -0.75
N ILE A 64 -26.16 11.64 -0.82
CA ILE A 64 -25.74 12.91 -1.42
C ILE A 64 -25.06 12.69 -2.79
N ASN A 65 -25.01 11.46 -3.29
CA ASN A 65 -24.68 11.22 -4.69
C ASN A 65 -25.94 11.46 -5.55
N VAL A 66 -26.09 12.70 -6.01
CA VAL A 66 -26.93 13.11 -7.16
C VAL A 66 -26.16 12.80 -8.45
#